data_AF-T1CKJ2-F1
#
_entry.id   AF-T1CKJ2-F1
#
_cell.length_a   1.000
_cell.length_b   1.000
_cell.length_c   1.000
_cell.angle_alpha   90.00
_cell.angle_beta   90.00
_cell.angle_gamma   90.00
#
_symmetry.space_group_name_H-M   'P 1'
#
loop_
_entity.id
_entity.type
_entity.pdbx_description
1 polymer ?
#
loop_
_entity_poly.entity_id
_entity_poly.type
_entity_poly.pdbx_seq_one_letter_code
_entity_poly.pdbx_strand_id
1 'polypeptide(L)'
;MPAGPGTRSASIARHAAIRRGAPSVTRSFHPMQLSPIKPVVLAIGLALSCVAAAADNSVFNVNELDTQVSACSNLNTFVNAKWVAAHPIPADKTRWGAFDELAEKSLDIQHAIVQQAARNAATAK
;
A
#
# COMPACT_ATOMS: atom_id res chain seq x y z
N MET A 1 -25.13 -42.45 -26.97
CA MET A 1 -23.77 -42.61 -27.54
C MET A 1 -22.76 -42.23 -26.47
N PRO A 2 -22.05 -43.18 -25.83
CA PRO A 2 -21.00 -42.83 -24.86
C PRO A 2 -19.64 -42.73 -25.55
N ALA A 3 -18.94 -41.61 -25.36
CA ALA A 3 -17.54 -41.47 -25.74
C ALA A 3 -16.67 -42.05 -24.61
N GLY A 4 -15.82 -43.02 -24.96
CA GLY A 4 -14.89 -43.69 -24.05
C GLY A 4 -13.68 -42.82 -23.66
N PRO A 5 -12.85 -43.33 -22.73
CA PRO A 5 -11.80 -42.56 -22.07
C PRO A 5 -10.54 -42.46 -22.95
N GLY A 6 -10.05 -41.23 -23.14
CA GLY A 6 -8.77 -40.96 -23.78
C GLY A 6 -7.62 -41.15 -22.80
N THR A 7 -6.81 -42.18 -23.04
CA THR A 7 -5.50 -42.37 -22.43
C THR A 7 -4.51 -41.35 -22.97
N ARG A 8 -3.79 -40.64 -22.10
CA ARG A 8 -2.53 -39.98 -22.46
C ARG A 8 -1.46 -40.38 -21.47
N SER A 9 -0.56 -41.23 -21.97
CA SER A 9 0.68 -41.62 -21.32
C SER A 9 1.84 -40.86 -21.95
N ALA A 10 2.96 -40.84 -21.21
CA ALA A 10 4.31 -40.37 -21.56
C ALA A 10 4.55 -38.85 -21.43
N SER A 11 5.71 -38.38 -20.97
CA SER A 11 6.87 -38.97 -20.28
C SER A 11 7.84 -37.80 -20.07
N ILE A 12 8.36 -37.66 -18.85
CA ILE A 12 9.71 -37.21 -18.49
C ILE A 12 10.25 -35.92 -19.16
N ALA A 13 10.38 -34.87 -18.36
CA ALA A 13 11.50 -33.93 -18.49
C ALA A 13 12.27 -33.89 -17.16
N ARG A 14 13.59 -34.09 -17.29
CA ARG A 14 14.55 -34.32 -16.21
C ARG A 14 14.81 -33.01 -15.47
N HIS A 15 14.81 -33.06 -14.14
CA HIS A 15 15.22 -31.96 -13.28
C HIS A 15 16.73 -31.71 -13.45
N ALA A 16 17.10 -30.65 -14.14
CA ALA A 16 18.46 -30.15 -14.18
C ALA A 16 18.78 -29.47 -12.84
N ALA A 17 19.78 -30.00 -12.12
CA ALA A 17 20.27 -29.43 -10.87
C ALA A 17 21.02 -28.11 -11.15
N ILE A 18 20.43 -26.99 -10.74
CA ILE A 18 21.07 -25.68 -10.76
C ILE A 18 22.13 -25.64 -9.64
N ARG A 19 23.42 -25.66 -10.01
CA ARG A 19 24.53 -25.41 -9.07
C ARG A 19 24.51 -23.93 -8.69
N ARG A 20 24.21 -23.62 -7.43
CA ARG A 20 24.36 -22.27 -6.87
C ARG A 20 25.85 -22.01 -6.61
N GLY A 21 26.49 -21.21 -7.46
CA GLY A 21 27.78 -20.60 -7.12
C GLY A 21 27.55 -19.44 -6.15
N ALA A 22 28.07 -19.54 -4.93
CA ALA A 22 28.07 -18.43 -3.99
C ALA A 22 29.21 -17.46 -4.37
N PRO A 23 28.95 -16.14 -4.54
CA PRO A 23 30.04 -15.18 -4.68
C PRO A 23 30.72 -14.98 -3.31
N SER A 24 32.01 -15.28 -3.23
CA SER A 24 32.85 -14.91 -2.10
C SER A 24 33.06 -13.39 -2.11
N VAL A 25 32.29 -12.67 -1.29
CA VAL A 25 32.51 -11.25 -1.02
C VAL A 25 33.58 -11.14 0.08
N THR A 26 34.82 -10.86 -0.32
CA THR A 26 35.91 -10.54 0.60
C THR A 26 35.69 -9.13 1.14
N ARG A 27 35.19 -9.01 2.38
CA ARG A 27 35.01 -7.71 3.05
C ARG A 27 36.36 -7.20 3.54
N SER A 28 36.88 -6.16 2.88
CA SER A 28 38.08 -5.44 3.34
C SER A 28 37.75 -4.66 4.61
N PHE A 29 38.41 -4.98 5.73
CA PHE A 29 38.30 -4.25 6.99
C PHE A 29 39.25 -3.06 6.98
N HIS A 30 38.70 -1.86 6.81
CA HIS A 30 39.43 -0.63 7.11
C HIS A 30 39.28 -0.30 8.60
N PRO A 31 40.37 -0.08 9.35
CA PRO A 31 40.26 0.43 10.71
C PRO A 31 39.70 1.86 10.66
N MET A 32 38.61 2.07 11.37
CA MET A 32 37.94 3.36 11.48
C MET A 32 38.78 4.28 12.37
N GLN A 33 39.52 5.20 11.76
CA GLN A 33 40.26 6.22 12.50
C GLN A 33 39.26 7.26 13.05
N LEU A 34 39.07 7.27 14.36
CA LEU A 34 38.15 8.18 15.04
C LEU A 34 38.81 9.55 15.26
N SER A 35 38.36 10.57 14.52
CA SER A 35 38.75 11.97 14.74
C SER A 35 37.86 12.61 15.81
N PRO A 36 38.36 13.51 16.68
CA PRO A 36 37.57 14.12 17.74
C PRO A 36 36.57 15.14 17.17
N ILE A 37 35.30 14.77 17.14
CA ILE A 37 34.19 15.67 16.78
C ILE A 37 33.97 16.64 17.93
N LYS A 38 34.01 17.94 17.65
CA LYS A 38 33.85 19.04 18.62
C LYS A 38 32.48 18.93 19.33
N PRO A 39 32.42 19.06 20.67
CA PRO A 39 31.25 18.71 21.50
C PRO A 39 30.01 19.60 21.30
N VAL A 40 30.08 20.63 20.45
CA VAL A 40 29.02 21.63 20.28
C VAL A 40 27.93 21.19 19.29
N VAL A 41 28.22 20.25 18.37
CA VAL A 41 27.25 19.82 17.35
C VAL A 41 26.22 18.82 17.91
N LEU A 42 26.56 18.09 18.99
CA LEU A 42 25.69 17.06 19.56
C LEU A 42 24.48 17.66 20.33
N ALA A 43 24.61 18.85 20.89
CA ALA A 43 23.55 19.46 21.71
C ALA A 43 22.42 20.08 20.87
N ILE A 44 22.69 20.53 19.64
CA ILE A 44 21.68 21.15 18.77
C ILE A 44 20.85 20.08 18.03
N GLY A 45 21.44 18.91 17.74
CA GLY A 45 20.72 17.81 17.08
C GLY A 45 19.68 17.11 17.96
N LEU A 46 19.85 17.12 19.29
CA LEU A 46 18.98 16.39 20.22
C LEU A 46 17.69 17.14 20.58
N ALA A 47 17.63 18.46 20.33
CA ALA A 47 16.46 19.28 20.68
C ALA A 47 15.36 19.29 19.58
N LEU A 48 15.66 18.80 18.37
CA LEU A 48 14.74 18.82 17.24
C LEU A 48 14.08 17.45 16.94
N SER A 49 14.35 16.41 17.74
CA SER A 49 13.95 15.04 17.43
C SER A 49 12.67 14.55 18.13
N CYS A 50 11.98 15.37 18.93
CA CYS A 50 10.88 14.91 19.80
C CYS A 50 9.47 15.34 19.39
N VAL A 51 9.24 15.81 18.16
CA VAL A 51 7.87 15.98 17.64
C VAL A 51 7.60 15.00 16.50
N ALA A 52 7.70 13.70 16.80
CA ALA A 52 6.94 12.73 16.04
C ALA A 52 5.48 12.90 16.49
N ALA A 53 4.72 13.73 15.76
CA ALA A 53 3.26 13.74 15.90
C ALA A 53 2.80 12.30 15.68
N ALA A 54 2.29 11.66 16.73
CA ALA A 54 1.68 10.34 16.58
C ALA A 54 0.56 10.50 15.55
N ALA A 55 0.69 9.79 14.42
CA ALA A 55 -0.38 9.74 13.44
C ALA A 55 -1.63 9.25 14.16
N ASP A 56 -2.67 10.07 14.20
CA ASP A 56 -3.97 9.64 14.69
C ASP A 56 -4.49 8.61 13.70
N ASN A 57 -4.30 7.33 14.04
CA ASN A 57 -4.83 6.20 13.29
C ASN A 57 -6.27 5.90 13.72
N SER A 58 -6.97 6.88 14.31
CA SER A 58 -8.37 6.70 14.64
C SER A 58 -9.15 6.39 13.37
N VAL A 59 -9.80 5.23 13.38
CA VAL A 59 -10.71 4.79 12.31
C VAL A 59 -11.95 5.70 12.24
N PHE A 60 -12.18 6.53 13.27
CA PHE A 60 -13.29 7.46 13.35
C PHE A 60 -12.83 8.83 13.88
N ASN A 61 -12.97 9.87 13.07
CA ASN A 61 -12.62 11.23 13.44
C ASN A 61 -13.87 12.01 13.85
N VAL A 62 -14.00 12.32 15.14
CA VAL A 62 -15.14 13.08 15.68
C VAL A 62 -15.28 14.49 15.07
N ASN A 63 -14.20 15.04 14.52
CA ASN A 63 -14.23 16.36 13.88
C ASN A 63 -14.97 16.34 12.52
N GLU A 64 -15.27 15.16 11.98
CA GLU A 64 -16.05 14.98 10.75
C GLU A 64 -17.57 15.04 11.00
N LEU A 65 -18.01 15.04 12.25
CA LEU A 65 -19.42 15.19 12.62
C LEU A 65 -19.86 16.66 12.54
N ASP A 66 -21.09 16.91 12.10
CA ASP A 66 -21.74 18.22 12.15
C ASP A 66 -22.52 18.40 13.46
N THR A 67 -21.86 18.96 14.46
CA THR A 67 -22.43 19.17 15.79
C THR A 67 -23.45 20.30 15.87
N GLN A 68 -23.73 21.02 14.77
CA GLN A 68 -24.83 22.00 14.72
C GLN A 68 -26.19 21.32 14.58
N VAL A 69 -26.22 20.04 14.19
CA VAL A 69 -27.44 19.25 14.04
C VAL A 69 -27.53 18.24 15.17
N SER A 70 -28.71 18.10 15.79
CA SER A 70 -28.91 17.04 16.79
C SER A 70 -28.95 15.67 16.11
N ALA A 71 -28.09 14.74 16.56
CA ALA A 71 -28.07 13.36 16.08
C ALA A 71 -29.42 12.64 16.28
N CYS A 72 -30.15 12.94 17.37
CA CYS A 72 -31.46 12.35 17.66
C CYS A 72 -32.55 12.87 16.71
N SER A 73 -32.37 14.05 16.13
CA SER A 73 -33.32 14.64 15.18
C SER A 73 -33.02 14.23 13.74
N ASN A 74 -31.74 14.22 13.36
CA ASN A 74 -31.32 13.90 12.00
C ASN A 74 -29.90 13.31 11.99
N LEU A 75 -29.82 12.01 12.26
CA LEU A 75 -28.55 11.28 12.32
C LEU A 75 -27.77 11.37 11.00
N ASN A 76 -28.47 11.32 9.86
CA ASN A 76 -27.81 11.37 8.55
C ASN A 76 -27.05 12.69 8.35
N THR A 77 -27.67 13.82 8.70
CA THR A 77 -26.99 15.13 8.56
C THR A 77 -25.87 15.27 9.58
N PHE A 78 -26.10 14.86 10.83
CA PHE A 78 -25.09 14.89 11.88
C PHE A 78 -23.80 14.13 11.49
N VAL A 79 -23.94 12.94 10.88
CA VAL A 79 -22.78 12.12 10.51
C VAL A 79 -22.20 12.48 9.14
N ASN A 80 -23.04 12.81 8.14
CA ASN A 80 -22.61 12.84 6.74
C ASN A 80 -22.53 14.25 6.12
N ALA A 81 -23.03 15.31 6.76
CA ALA A 81 -23.15 16.63 6.12
C ALA A 81 -21.82 17.19 5.62
N LYS A 82 -20.75 17.09 6.43
CA LYS A 82 -19.42 17.54 6.04
C LYS A 82 -18.86 16.74 4.85
N TRP A 83 -19.06 15.41 4.84
CA TRP A 83 -18.63 14.57 3.74
C TRP A 83 -19.36 14.91 2.44
N VAL A 84 -20.69 15.04 2.49
CA VAL A 84 -21.53 15.39 1.32
C VAL A 84 -21.13 16.74 0.74
N ALA A 85 -20.83 17.73 1.58
CA ALA A 85 -20.39 19.05 1.11
C ALA A 85 -19.01 19.02 0.43
N ALA A 86 -18.10 18.16 0.89
CA ALA A 86 -16.75 18.04 0.34
C ALA A 86 -16.67 17.13 -0.90
N HIS A 87 -17.66 16.26 -1.12
CA HIS A 87 -17.65 15.24 -2.17
C HIS A 87 -18.90 15.33 -3.06
N PRO A 88 -18.99 16.36 -3.93
CA PRO A 88 -20.09 16.45 -4.89
C PRO A 88 -20.07 15.26 -5.85
N ILE A 89 -21.25 14.87 -6.35
CA ILE A 89 -21.37 13.77 -7.32
C ILE A 89 -20.62 14.17 -8.61
N PRO A 90 -19.62 13.39 -9.04
CA PRO A 90 -18.92 13.63 -10.30
C PRO A 90 -19.88 13.61 -11.50
N ALA A 91 -19.59 14.39 -12.55
CA ALA A 91 -20.50 14.57 -13.68
C ALA A 91 -20.80 13.28 -14.48
N ASP A 92 -19.95 12.27 -14.37
CA ASP A 92 -20.07 10.95 -15.00
C ASP A 92 -20.80 9.93 -14.12
N LYS A 93 -21.25 10.32 -12.93
CA LYS A 93 -21.90 9.43 -11.95
C LYS A 93 -23.30 9.92 -11.61
N THR A 94 -24.20 8.99 -11.32
CA THR A 94 -25.55 9.28 -10.81
C THR A 94 -25.61 9.28 -9.27
N ARG A 95 -24.57 8.78 -8.61
CA ARG A 95 -24.41 8.71 -7.15
C ARG A 95 -22.93 8.71 -6.80
N TRP A 96 -22.60 9.26 -5.64
CA TRP A 96 -21.27 9.18 -5.05
C TRP A 96 -21.37 8.96 -3.54
N GLY A 97 -20.59 8.02 -3.02
CA GLY A 97 -20.65 7.55 -1.63
C GLY A 97 -19.46 6.64 -1.31
N ALA A 98 -19.36 6.21 -0.05
CA ALA A 98 -18.26 5.37 0.41
C ALA A 98 -18.08 4.07 -0.42
N PHE A 99 -19.18 3.44 -0.84
CA PHE A 99 -19.11 2.23 -1.69
C PHE A 99 -18.61 2.53 -3.09
N ASP A 100 -18.97 3.69 -3.65
CA ASP A 100 -18.49 4.11 -4.98
C ASP A 100 -16.98 4.41 -4.90
N GLU A 101 -16.52 5.11 -3.86
CA GLU A 101 -15.10 5.37 -3.62
C GLU A 101 -14.28 4.08 -3.42
N LEU A 102 -14.80 3.12 -2.65
CA LEU A 102 -14.16 1.81 -2.47
C LEU A 102 -14.07 1.01 -3.78
N ALA A 103 -15.09 1.08 -4.62
CA ALA A 103 -15.09 0.40 -5.92
C ALA A 103 -14.03 0.99 -6.85
N GLU A 104 -13.93 2.32 -6.96
CA GLU A 104 -12.91 2.99 -7.78
C GLU A 104 -11.50 2.66 -7.28
N LYS A 105 -11.25 2.77 -5.97
CA LYS A 105 -9.96 2.41 -5.36
C LYS A 105 -9.58 0.95 -5.65
N SER A 106 -10.56 0.04 -5.58
CA SER A 106 -10.34 -1.38 -5.89
C SER A 106 -9.97 -1.57 -7.37
N LEU A 107 -10.63 -0.86 -8.28
CA LEU A 107 -10.34 -0.93 -9.71
C LEU A 107 -8.93 -0.39 -10.02
N ASP A 108 -8.54 0.73 -9.43
CA ASP A 108 -7.21 1.32 -9.58
C ASP A 108 -6.10 0.36 -9.13
N ILE A 109 -6.29 -0.29 -7.98
CA ILE A 109 -5.34 -1.28 -7.46
C ILE A 109 -5.25 -2.50 -8.41
N GLN A 110 -6.39 -2.99 -8.91
CA GLN A 110 -6.41 -4.09 -9.87
C GLN A 110 -5.68 -3.73 -11.17
N HIS A 111 -5.90 -2.52 -11.69
CA HIS A 111 -5.17 -2.01 -12.85
C HIS A 111 -3.66 -1.97 -12.60
N ALA A 112 -3.23 -1.47 -11.43
CA ALA A 112 -1.81 -1.43 -11.08
C ALA A 112 -1.19 -2.83 -11.03
N ILE A 113 -1.90 -3.82 -10.46
CA ILE A 113 -1.45 -5.22 -10.39
C ILE A 113 -1.30 -5.81 -11.79
N VAL A 114 -2.30 -5.66 -12.67
CA VAL A 114 -2.26 -6.21 -14.03
C VAL A 114 -1.13 -5.57 -14.84
N GLN A 115 -0.95 -4.25 -14.73
CA GLN A 115 0.15 -3.56 -15.39
C GLN A 115 1.52 -4.03 -14.88
N GLN A 116 1.66 -4.25 -13.57
CA GLN A 116 2.91 -4.78 -13.01
C GLN A 116 3.20 -6.19 -13.50
N ALA A 117 2.18 -7.06 -13.54
CA ALA A 117 2.31 -8.42 -14.07
C ALA A 117 2.74 -8.40 -15.54
N ALA A 118 2.17 -7.51 -16.36
CA ALA A 118 2.56 -7.35 -17.76
C ALA A 118 4.01 -6.89 -17.93
N ARG A 119 4.48 -5.92 -17.12
CA ARG A 119 5.89 -5.49 -17.10
C ARG A 119 6.82 -6.64 -16.75
N ASN A 120 6.50 -7.39 -15.69
CA ASN A 120 7.29 -8.54 -15.25
C ASN A 120 7.38 -9.62 -16.34
N ALA A 121 6.27 -9.89 -17.04
CA ALA A 121 6.24 -10.85 -18.14
C ALA A 121 7.09 -10.39 -19.34
N ALA A 122 7.10 -9.09 -19.65
CA ALA A 122 7.93 -8.54 -20.72
C ALA A 122 9.43 -8.66 -20.43
N THR A 123 9.84 -8.50 -19.17
CA THR A 123 11.24 -8.62 -18.73
C THR A 123 11.71 -10.08 -18.54
N ALA A 124 10.80 -11.04 -18.55
CA ALA A 124 11.11 -12.46 -18.39
C ALA A 124 11.41 -13.18 -19.72
N LYS A 125 11.32 -12.47 -20.85
CA LYS A 125 11.77 -12.93 -22.18
C LYS A 125 13.24 -12.61 -22.39
#